data_AF-A0A8H7NF61-F1
#
_entry.id   AF-A0A8H7NF61-F1
#
_cell.length_a   1.000
_cell.length_b   1.000
_cell.length_c   1.000
_cell.angle_alpha   90.00
_cell.angle_beta   90.00
_cell.angle_gamma   90.00
#
_symmetry.space_group_name_H-M   'P 1'
#
loop_
_entity.id
_entity.type
_entity.pdbx_description
1 polymer ?
#
loop_
_entity_poly.entity_id
_entity_poly.type
_entity_poly.pdbx_seq_one_letter_code
_entity_poly.pdbx_strand_id
1 'polypeptide(L)'
;MPGQEAVLSVNGPLANTIDDIELYSKSLIGEKPWLRDPKCVPIPWREVELPKKLKIGVMWHDGMVRPTPPVARALREVKAKLEAAGHEFVEWDPIDQKEGNELLGRMFVADGGLTIKKELDRTGEPWRPEMEAYSVARDLTTSEMWKLHLERSEFQGRYLDRWTKAGIDALLVPTIPFNTVRHGAFKHVGYTGVYNVLDYSATSFVTGLTVDKSIDQLNGYEPLGDICKAVNDDYDAELMHGLPISLQLVAQRLEEEKVIAMTKHVLEVIA
;
A
#
# COMPACT_ATOMS: atom_id res chain seq x y z
N MET A 1 13.58 -3.32 12.79
CA MET A 1 14.99 -3.34 13.26
C MET A 1 15.27 -2.01 13.92
N PRO A 2 15.66 -1.98 15.21
CA PRO A 2 15.98 -0.71 15.89
C PRO A 2 17.08 0.05 15.13
N GLY A 3 16.89 1.36 14.93
CA GLY A 3 17.88 2.24 14.28
C GLY A 3 17.81 2.34 12.75
N GLN A 4 16.97 1.55 12.08
CA GLN A 4 16.69 1.74 10.65
C GLN A 4 15.76 2.95 10.47
N GLU A 5 16.16 3.93 9.65
CA GLU A 5 15.38 5.14 9.36
C GLU A 5 15.17 5.39 7.85
N ALA A 6 15.49 4.41 7.02
CA ALA A 6 15.35 4.49 5.57
C ALA A 6 13.89 4.36 5.13
N VAL A 7 13.14 3.51 5.83
CA VAL A 7 11.70 3.29 5.66
C VAL A 7 11.11 3.25 7.06
N LEU A 8 10.38 4.29 7.43
CA LEU A 8 9.92 4.46 8.80
C LEU A 8 8.84 3.44 9.15
N SER A 9 8.89 2.93 10.38
CA SER A 9 7.78 2.18 10.94
C SER A 9 6.68 3.16 11.31
N VAL A 10 5.45 2.85 10.90
CA VAL A 10 4.25 3.60 11.28
C VAL A 10 3.33 2.71 12.10
N ASN A 11 2.55 3.32 13.00
CA ASN A 11 1.51 2.63 13.75
C ASN A 11 0.15 3.22 13.33
N GLY A 12 -0.76 2.37 12.88
CA GLY A 12 -2.12 2.76 12.50
C GLY A 12 -3.16 1.77 13.01
N PRO A 13 -4.42 2.18 13.22
CA PRO A 13 -5.47 1.31 13.71
C PRO A 13 -5.98 0.35 12.63
N LEU A 14 -6.39 -0.84 13.06
CA LEU A 14 -7.29 -1.72 12.31
C LEU A 14 -8.62 -1.76 13.06
N ALA A 15 -9.72 -1.46 12.38
CA ALA A 15 -11.05 -1.42 12.97
C ALA A 15 -12.12 -1.89 11.99
N ASN A 16 -13.34 -2.11 12.51
CA ASN A 16 -14.47 -2.58 11.70
C ASN A 16 -15.12 -1.45 10.88
N THR A 17 -14.95 -0.21 11.30
CA THR A 17 -15.52 0.96 10.62
C THR A 17 -14.46 2.05 10.43
N ILE A 18 -14.66 2.89 9.42
CA ILE A 18 -13.81 4.06 9.20
C ILE A 18 -13.97 5.11 10.32
N ASP A 19 -15.14 5.17 10.95
CA ASP A 19 -15.42 6.05 12.08
C ASP A 19 -14.59 5.67 13.32
N ASP A 20 -14.36 4.37 13.55
CA ASP A 20 -13.47 3.91 14.63
C ASP A 20 -12.00 4.26 14.36
N ILE A 21 -11.57 4.21 13.08
CA ILE A 21 -10.24 4.66 12.66
C ILE A 21 -10.07 6.16 12.92
N GLU A 22 -11.09 6.96 12.55
CA GLU A 22 -11.11 8.40 12.79
C GLU A 22 -11.07 8.71 14.30
N LEU A 23 -11.93 8.07 15.09
CA LEU A 23 -12.01 8.24 16.54
C LEU A 23 -10.68 7.91 17.23
N TYR A 24 -10.06 6.77 16.88
CA TYR A 24 -8.75 6.39 17.40
C TYR A 24 -7.71 7.46 17.08
N SER A 25 -7.62 7.85 15.80
CA SER A 25 -6.60 8.77 15.32
C SER A 25 -6.75 10.16 15.95
N LYS A 26 -7.98 10.68 16.00
CA LYS A 26 -8.31 11.97 16.64
C LYS A 26 -8.02 11.95 18.14
N SER A 27 -8.33 10.86 18.83
CA SER A 27 -8.04 10.70 20.27
C SER A 27 -6.54 10.67 20.55
N LEU A 28 -5.78 9.89 19.77
CA LEU A 28 -4.33 9.78 19.93
C LEU A 28 -3.63 11.11 19.66
N ILE A 29 -3.99 11.80 18.58
CA ILE A 29 -3.41 13.11 18.23
C ILE A 29 -3.82 14.19 19.25
N GLY A 30 -5.03 14.11 19.81
CA GLY A 30 -5.51 14.99 20.87
C GLY A 30 -4.65 14.96 22.15
N GLU A 31 -4.01 13.83 22.43
CA GLU A 31 -3.07 13.65 23.55
C GLU A 31 -1.70 14.31 23.33
N LYS A 32 -1.47 14.94 22.17
CA LYS A 32 -0.23 15.64 21.82
C LYS A 32 1.01 14.74 21.98
N PRO A 33 1.08 13.59 21.29
CA PRO A 33 2.13 12.57 21.51
C PRO A 33 3.54 13.11 21.27
N TRP A 34 3.70 14.17 20.48
CA TRP A 34 4.97 14.90 20.28
C TRP A 34 5.57 15.52 21.54
N LEU A 35 4.82 15.60 22.66
CA LEU A 35 5.38 16.00 23.97
C LEU A 35 6.05 14.83 24.70
N ARG A 36 5.85 13.59 24.23
CA ARG A 36 6.34 12.35 24.85
C ARG A 36 7.31 11.60 23.93
N ASP A 37 7.12 11.67 22.63
CA ASP A 37 7.96 11.03 21.62
C ASP A 37 8.51 12.08 20.61
N PRO A 38 9.83 12.28 20.52
CA PRO A 38 10.43 13.23 19.58
C PRO A 38 10.26 12.84 18.10
N LYS A 39 9.84 11.61 17.79
CA LYS A 39 9.56 11.18 16.41
C LYS A 39 8.17 11.62 15.93
N CYS A 40 7.26 12.00 16.84
CA CYS A 40 5.95 12.49 16.46
C CYS A 40 6.02 13.95 15.99
N VAL A 41 5.47 14.22 14.80
CA VAL A 41 5.37 15.57 14.26
C VAL A 41 4.28 16.34 15.03
N PRO A 42 4.51 17.61 15.44
CA PRO A 42 3.56 18.38 16.24
C PRO A 42 2.41 18.96 15.41
N ILE A 43 1.61 18.09 14.79
CA ILE A 43 0.45 18.43 13.97
C ILE A 43 -0.82 18.05 14.74
N PRO A 44 -1.68 19.02 15.10
CA PRO A 44 -2.99 18.72 15.68
C PRO A 44 -3.94 18.16 14.61
N TRP A 45 -4.99 17.46 15.06
CA TRP A 45 -6.05 16.97 14.17
C TRP A 45 -6.70 18.14 13.42
N ARG A 46 -6.77 18.01 12.10
CA ARG A 46 -7.40 19.01 11.22
C ARG A 46 -8.78 18.54 10.79
N GLU A 47 -9.75 19.44 10.88
CA GLU A 47 -11.05 19.23 10.25
C GLU A 47 -10.89 19.35 8.74
N VAL A 48 -11.43 18.38 7.99
CA VAL A 48 -11.29 18.30 6.54
C VAL A 48 -12.63 18.52 5.88
N GLU A 49 -12.70 19.53 5.02
CA GLU A 49 -13.82 19.72 4.09
C GLU A 49 -13.43 19.14 2.73
N LEU A 50 -14.12 18.08 2.32
CA LEU A 50 -13.88 17.48 1.00
C LEU A 50 -14.50 18.33 -0.11
N PRO A 51 -13.88 18.39 -1.30
CA PRO A 51 -14.52 18.97 -2.45
C PRO A 51 -15.77 18.15 -2.83
N LYS A 52 -16.79 18.81 -3.38
CA LYS A 52 -18.00 18.12 -3.88
C LYS A 52 -17.70 17.04 -4.91
N LYS A 53 -16.62 17.22 -5.66
CA LYS A 53 -16.12 16.28 -6.67
C LYS A 53 -14.64 16.05 -6.43
N LEU A 54 -14.30 14.85 -5.97
CA LEU A 54 -12.93 14.37 -5.94
C LEU A 54 -12.40 14.12 -7.35
N LYS A 55 -11.13 14.42 -7.56
CA LYS A 55 -10.35 13.98 -8.72
C LYS A 55 -9.42 12.84 -8.29
N ILE A 56 -9.69 11.63 -8.78
CA ILE A 56 -9.07 10.41 -8.29
C ILE A 56 -8.16 9.82 -9.36
N GLY A 57 -6.90 9.54 -9.03
CA GLY A 57 -6.05 8.69 -9.86
C GLY A 57 -6.47 7.24 -9.73
N VAL A 58 -6.50 6.47 -10.82
CA VAL A 58 -6.67 5.00 -10.76
C VAL A 58 -5.43 4.33 -11.29
N MET A 59 -4.87 3.42 -10.50
CA MET A 59 -3.79 2.55 -10.95
C MET A 59 -4.28 1.10 -11.06
N TRP A 60 -4.48 0.63 -12.28
CA TRP A 60 -5.01 -0.72 -12.56
C TRP A 60 -4.06 -1.84 -12.19
N HIS A 61 -2.77 -1.60 -12.35
CA HIS A 61 -1.71 -2.51 -11.94
C HIS A 61 -0.44 -1.73 -11.65
N ASP A 62 0.50 -2.32 -10.92
CA ASP A 62 1.77 -1.67 -10.59
C ASP A 62 2.88 -1.89 -11.62
N GLY A 63 2.55 -2.48 -12.77
CA GLY A 63 3.50 -2.72 -13.85
C GLY A 63 4.41 -3.94 -13.63
N MET A 64 4.29 -4.60 -12.48
CA MET A 64 4.98 -5.85 -12.17
C MET A 64 3.98 -7.01 -12.07
N VAL A 65 2.88 -6.80 -11.36
CA VAL A 65 1.82 -7.79 -11.16
C VAL A 65 0.49 -7.21 -11.56
N ARG A 66 -0.32 -7.95 -12.34
CA ARG A 66 -1.72 -7.60 -12.59
C ARG A 66 -2.58 -8.19 -11.47
N PRO A 67 -3.62 -7.48 -11.00
CA PRO A 67 -4.53 -8.05 -10.04
C PRO A 67 -5.27 -9.25 -10.61
N THR A 68 -5.55 -10.21 -9.75
CA THR A 68 -6.46 -11.33 -9.99
C THR A 68 -7.85 -10.82 -10.39
N PRO A 69 -8.66 -11.66 -11.09
CA PRO A 69 -9.99 -11.27 -11.57
C PRO A 69 -10.89 -10.55 -10.54
N PRO A 70 -11.03 -11.03 -9.28
CA PRO A 70 -11.93 -10.37 -8.32
C PRO A 70 -11.45 -8.97 -7.94
N VAL A 71 -10.14 -8.78 -7.75
CA VAL A 71 -9.57 -7.47 -7.39
C VAL A 71 -9.69 -6.50 -8.56
N ALA A 72 -9.40 -6.95 -9.78
CA ALA A 72 -9.58 -6.15 -10.99
C ALA A 72 -11.05 -5.77 -11.23
N ARG A 73 -11.99 -6.68 -10.94
CA ARG A 73 -13.43 -6.40 -10.99
C ARG A 73 -13.82 -5.36 -9.93
N ALA A 74 -13.41 -5.54 -8.68
CA ALA A 74 -13.73 -4.61 -7.61
C ALA A 74 -13.23 -3.19 -7.92
N LEU A 75 -12.02 -3.05 -8.47
CA LEU A 75 -11.49 -1.75 -8.88
C LEU A 75 -12.35 -1.09 -9.97
N ARG A 76 -12.80 -1.87 -10.98
CA ARG A 76 -13.69 -1.37 -12.04
C ARG A 76 -15.05 -0.93 -11.48
N GLU A 77 -15.66 -1.75 -10.62
CA GLU A 77 -16.97 -1.46 -10.06
C GLU A 77 -16.94 -0.24 -9.13
N VAL A 78 -15.93 -0.14 -8.25
CA VAL A 78 -15.76 1.02 -7.37
C VAL A 78 -15.53 2.29 -8.20
N LYS A 79 -14.66 2.25 -9.21
CA LYS A 79 -14.46 3.37 -10.14
C LYS A 79 -15.79 3.79 -10.79
N ALA A 80 -16.54 2.83 -11.34
CA ALA A 80 -17.79 3.11 -12.04
C ALA A 80 -18.86 3.73 -11.12
N LYS A 81 -18.99 3.26 -9.88
CA LYS A 81 -19.91 3.84 -8.88
C LYS A 81 -19.52 5.28 -8.53
N LEU A 82 -18.23 5.54 -8.33
CA LEU A 82 -17.72 6.88 -8.05
C LEU A 82 -17.89 7.82 -9.25
N GLU A 83 -17.66 7.35 -10.48
CA GLU A 83 -17.94 8.13 -11.70
C GLU A 83 -19.42 8.49 -11.80
N ALA A 84 -20.32 7.53 -11.53
CA ALA A 84 -21.75 7.77 -11.53
C ALA A 84 -22.19 8.79 -10.46
N ALA A 85 -21.46 8.87 -9.34
CA ALA A 85 -21.66 9.88 -8.31
C ALA A 85 -21.05 11.27 -8.67
N GLY A 86 -20.40 11.38 -9.84
CA GLY A 86 -19.90 12.65 -10.38
C GLY A 86 -18.44 12.97 -10.04
N HIS A 87 -17.68 11.99 -9.55
CA HIS A 87 -16.23 12.11 -9.36
C HIS A 87 -15.47 12.06 -10.68
N GLU A 88 -14.30 12.69 -10.72
CA GLU A 88 -13.43 12.71 -11.89
C GLU A 88 -12.29 11.72 -11.73
N PHE A 89 -11.84 11.14 -12.84
CA PHE A 89 -10.76 10.16 -12.83
C PHE A 89 -9.64 10.52 -13.80
N VAL A 90 -8.42 10.18 -13.40
CA VAL A 90 -7.25 10.18 -14.28
C VAL A 90 -6.57 8.82 -14.21
N GLU A 91 -6.09 8.36 -15.36
CA GLU A 91 -5.28 7.14 -15.43
C GLU A 91 -3.91 7.41 -14.81
N TRP A 92 -3.55 6.64 -13.78
CA TRP A 92 -2.26 6.74 -13.11
C TRP A 92 -1.30 5.69 -13.66
N ASP A 93 -0.36 6.15 -14.48
CA ASP A 93 0.69 5.31 -15.05
C ASP A 93 1.61 4.75 -13.94
N PRO A 94 1.82 3.42 -13.86
CA PRO A 94 2.63 2.78 -12.83
C PRO A 94 4.14 2.83 -13.08
N ILE A 95 4.63 3.69 -13.98
CA ILE A 95 6.05 3.80 -14.37
C ILE A 95 7.04 3.82 -13.19
N ASP A 96 6.67 4.41 -12.04
CA ASP A 96 7.52 4.56 -10.86
C ASP A 96 7.47 3.35 -9.90
N GLN A 97 6.48 2.47 -10.02
CA GLN A 97 6.20 1.46 -9.00
C GLN A 97 7.31 0.41 -8.86
N LYS A 98 7.92 0.02 -9.98
CA LYS A 98 9.04 -0.92 -9.98
C LYS A 98 10.25 -0.35 -9.26
N GLU A 99 10.64 0.89 -9.55
CA GLU A 99 11.75 1.58 -8.88
C GLU A 99 11.47 1.70 -7.38
N GLY A 100 10.25 2.08 -6.99
CA GLY A 100 9.85 2.17 -5.59
C GLY A 100 9.97 0.83 -4.84
N ASN A 101 9.55 -0.28 -5.46
CA ASN A 101 9.68 -1.61 -4.88
C ASN A 101 11.14 -2.08 -4.79
N GLU A 102 11.98 -1.74 -5.76
CA GLU A 102 13.42 -2.03 -5.73
C GLU A 102 14.14 -1.22 -4.62
N LEU A 103 13.79 0.05 -4.46
CA LEU A 103 14.29 0.90 -3.36
C LEU A 103 13.89 0.32 -2.01
N LEU A 104 12.62 -0.08 -1.83
CA LEU A 104 12.13 -0.71 -0.61
C LEU A 104 12.95 -1.94 -0.24
N GLY A 105 13.14 -2.86 -1.20
CA GLY A 105 13.90 -4.09 -1.00
C GLY A 105 15.33 -3.81 -0.54
N ARG A 106 16.04 -2.90 -1.22
CA ARG A 106 17.41 -2.49 -0.87
C ARG A 106 17.48 -1.87 0.53
N MET A 107 16.49 -1.07 0.92
CA MET A 107 16.43 -0.42 2.23
C MET A 107 16.12 -1.39 3.38
N PHE A 108 15.36 -2.45 3.10
CA PHE A 108 15.03 -3.47 4.10
C PHE A 108 16.22 -4.35 4.45
N VAL A 109 17.08 -4.64 3.48
CA VAL A 109 18.24 -5.53 3.69
C VAL A 109 19.55 -4.77 3.91
N ALA A 110 19.47 -3.45 4.15
CA ALA A 110 20.63 -2.57 4.17
C ALA A 110 21.67 -2.90 5.25
N ASP A 111 21.27 -3.55 6.35
CA ASP A 111 22.18 -4.03 7.42
C ASP A 111 22.75 -5.42 7.14
N GLY A 112 22.57 -5.96 5.93
CA GLY A 112 22.99 -7.32 5.57
C GLY A 112 22.22 -8.43 6.29
N GLY A 113 21.06 -8.13 6.87
CA GLY A 113 20.27 -9.09 7.64
C GLY A 113 20.87 -9.43 9.01
N LEU A 114 21.91 -8.72 9.44
CA LEU A 114 22.63 -8.99 10.70
C LEU A 114 21.72 -8.87 11.93
N THR A 115 20.85 -7.86 11.96
CA THR A 115 19.93 -7.66 13.08
C THR A 115 18.94 -8.82 13.20
N ILE A 116 18.40 -9.29 12.06
CA ILE A 116 17.46 -10.42 12.05
C ILE A 116 18.19 -11.73 12.39
N LYS A 117 19.39 -11.94 11.83
CA LYS A 117 20.20 -13.13 12.11
C LYS A 117 20.44 -13.30 13.60
N LYS A 118 20.76 -12.21 14.31
CA LYS A 118 20.97 -12.20 15.76
C LYS A 118 19.74 -12.67 16.53
N GLU A 119 18.54 -12.26 16.13
CA GLU A 119 17.29 -12.72 16.76
C GLU A 119 16.99 -14.18 16.46
N LEU A 120 17.23 -14.63 15.23
CA LEU A 120 17.09 -16.05 14.85
C LEU A 120 18.06 -16.95 15.62
N ASP A 121 19.31 -16.53 15.80
CA ASP A 121 20.28 -17.26 16.63
C ASP A 121 19.87 -17.34 18.09
N ARG A 122 19.22 -16.28 18.60
CA ARG A 122 18.73 -16.24 19.98
C ARG A 122 17.58 -17.23 20.20
N THR A 123 16.69 -17.40 19.22
CA THR A 123 15.54 -18.31 19.32
C THR A 123 15.83 -19.73 18.81
N GLY A 124 16.88 -19.90 18.00
CA GLY A 124 17.18 -21.14 17.30
C GLY A 124 16.30 -21.39 16.07
N GLU A 125 15.54 -20.37 15.61
CA GLU A 125 14.66 -20.49 14.46
C GLU A 125 15.45 -20.40 13.14
N PRO A 126 15.06 -21.17 12.11
CA PRO A 126 15.71 -21.10 10.81
C PRO A 126 15.26 -19.86 10.03
N TRP A 127 16.06 -19.47 9.04
CA TRP A 127 15.57 -18.58 7.99
C TRP A 127 14.38 -19.23 7.29
N ARG A 128 13.29 -18.48 7.22
CA ARG A 128 12.12 -18.85 6.42
C ARG A 128 12.41 -18.56 4.94
N PRO A 129 11.88 -19.33 3.98
CA PRO A 129 12.08 -19.06 2.55
C PRO A 129 11.72 -17.62 2.16
N GLU A 130 10.67 -17.06 2.76
CA GLU A 130 10.22 -15.68 2.53
C GLU A 130 11.22 -14.61 2.99
N MET A 131 12.23 -15.00 3.77
CA MET A 131 13.28 -14.13 4.29
C MET A 131 14.64 -14.35 3.61
N GLU A 132 14.69 -15.13 2.52
CA GLU A 132 15.94 -15.45 1.81
C GLU A 132 16.75 -14.19 1.47
N ALA A 133 16.08 -13.13 1.02
CA ALA A 133 16.72 -11.86 0.68
C ALA A 133 17.58 -11.28 1.82
N TYR A 134 17.16 -11.43 3.08
CA TYR A 134 17.95 -10.99 4.23
C TYR A 134 19.16 -11.89 4.49
N SER A 135 19.02 -13.21 4.24
CA SER A 135 20.07 -14.19 4.52
C SER A 135 21.29 -14.08 3.59
N VAL A 136 21.09 -13.54 2.38
CA VAL A 136 22.13 -13.37 1.35
C VAL A 136 22.55 -11.91 1.15
N ALA A 137 21.95 -10.99 1.90
CA ALA A 137 22.23 -9.56 1.76
C ALA A 137 23.63 -9.19 2.24
N ARG A 138 24.16 -8.12 1.64
CA ARG A 138 25.42 -7.50 2.08
C ARG A 138 25.11 -6.27 2.93
N ASP A 139 25.83 -6.13 4.03
CA ASP A 139 25.82 -4.92 4.85
C ASP A 139 26.34 -3.71 4.06
N LEU A 140 25.56 -2.64 4.03
CA LEU A 140 25.89 -1.40 3.34
C LEU A 140 26.74 -0.49 4.23
N THR A 141 27.78 0.10 3.66
CA THR A 141 28.51 1.15 4.37
C THR A 141 27.66 2.41 4.52
N THR A 142 27.98 3.27 5.48
CA THR A 142 27.26 4.54 5.69
C THR A 142 27.16 5.38 4.42
N SER A 143 28.23 5.46 3.62
CA SER A 143 28.23 6.23 2.37
C SER A 143 27.33 5.60 1.29
N GLU A 144 27.20 4.27 1.26
CA GLU A 144 26.26 3.59 0.36
C GLU A 144 24.81 3.83 0.82
N MET A 145 24.57 3.80 2.12
CA MET A 145 23.26 4.12 2.70
C MET A 145 22.83 5.55 2.38
N TRP A 146 23.74 6.52 2.46
CA TRP A 146 23.43 7.91 2.11
C TRP A 146 23.10 8.08 0.63
N LYS A 147 23.78 7.36 -0.27
CA LYS A 147 23.41 7.35 -1.69
C LYS A 147 22.01 6.77 -1.90
N LEU A 148 21.68 5.67 -1.21
CA LEU A 148 20.35 5.08 -1.25
C LEU A 148 19.26 6.03 -0.71
N HIS A 149 19.58 6.85 0.30
CA HIS A 149 18.67 7.92 0.76
C HIS A 149 18.47 9.02 -0.28
N LEU A 150 19.53 9.42 -1.01
CA LEU A 150 19.42 10.40 -2.10
C LEU A 150 18.52 9.87 -3.22
N GLU A 151 18.71 8.62 -3.64
CA GLU A 151 17.86 7.96 -4.65
C GLU A 151 16.38 7.98 -4.22
N ARG A 152 16.08 7.64 -2.95
CA ARG A 152 14.71 7.74 -2.41
C ARG A 152 14.18 9.17 -2.45
N SER A 153 14.96 10.16 -2.04
CA SER A 153 14.50 11.55 -2.04
C SER A 153 14.24 12.09 -3.44
N GLU A 154 15.06 11.72 -4.42
CA GLU A 154 14.81 12.02 -5.83
C GLU A 154 13.52 11.34 -6.30
N PHE A 155 13.32 10.07 -5.95
CA PHE A 155 12.11 9.30 -6.26
C PHE A 155 10.85 9.96 -5.70
N GLN A 156 10.87 10.33 -4.42
CA GLN A 156 9.79 11.06 -3.76
C GLN A 156 9.48 12.38 -4.49
N GLY A 157 10.50 13.13 -4.89
CA GLY A 157 10.34 14.38 -5.64
C GLY A 157 9.63 14.17 -6.97
N ARG A 158 10.07 13.21 -7.80
CA ARG A 158 9.43 12.91 -9.09
C ARG A 158 7.97 12.45 -8.93
N TYR A 159 7.71 11.60 -7.94
CA TYR A 159 6.35 11.11 -7.69
C TYR A 159 5.42 12.26 -7.29
N LEU A 160 5.90 13.16 -6.42
CA LEU A 160 5.16 14.37 -6.02
C LEU A 160 4.91 15.31 -7.20
N ASP A 161 5.88 15.51 -8.09
CA ASP A 161 5.71 16.34 -9.29
C ASP A 161 4.60 15.78 -10.19
N ARG A 162 4.59 14.46 -10.41
CA ARG A 162 3.51 13.78 -11.16
C ARG A 162 2.16 13.94 -10.49
N TRP A 163 2.10 13.76 -9.16
CA TRP A 163 0.87 13.90 -8.39
C TRP A 163 0.31 15.32 -8.53
N THR A 164 1.17 16.31 -8.32
CA THR A 164 0.82 17.74 -8.39
C THR A 164 0.36 18.12 -9.79
N LYS A 165 1.08 17.66 -10.83
CA LYS A 165 0.71 17.89 -12.22
C LYS A 165 -0.63 17.25 -12.60
N ALA A 166 -0.91 16.04 -12.09
CA ALA A 166 -2.20 15.39 -12.29
C ALA A 166 -3.31 16.11 -11.51
N GLY A 167 -2.96 16.75 -10.39
CA GLY A 167 -3.90 17.48 -9.53
C GLY A 167 -4.93 16.56 -8.89
N ILE A 168 -4.53 15.34 -8.53
CA ILE A 168 -5.44 14.36 -7.90
C ILE A 168 -5.53 14.60 -6.39
N ASP A 169 -6.70 14.35 -5.84
CA ASP A 169 -6.95 14.38 -4.39
C ASP A 169 -6.51 13.07 -3.72
N ALA A 170 -6.69 11.96 -4.44
CA ALA A 170 -6.40 10.61 -3.98
C ALA A 170 -5.96 9.71 -5.14
N LEU A 171 -5.32 8.59 -4.78
CA LEU A 171 -4.99 7.50 -5.69
C LEU A 171 -5.71 6.22 -5.21
N LEU A 172 -6.61 5.70 -6.06
CA LEU A 172 -7.33 4.44 -5.84
C LEU A 172 -6.58 3.29 -6.49
N VAL A 173 -6.22 2.29 -5.69
CA VAL A 173 -5.37 1.17 -6.11
C VAL A 173 -5.84 -0.14 -5.48
N PRO A 174 -5.49 -1.29 -6.07
CA PRO A 174 -5.51 -2.56 -5.35
C PRO A 174 -4.62 -2.48 -4.10
N THR A 175 -5.08 -2.96 -2.95
CA THR A 175 -4.21 -3.10 -1.75
C THR A 175 -3.09 -4.12 -2.03
N ILE A 176 -3.46 -5.20 -2.70
CA ILE A 176 -2.62 -6.33 -3.09
C ILE A 176 -3.25 -6.93 -4.36
N PRO A 177 -2.50 -7.70 -5.18
CA PRO A 177 -3.04 -8.22 -6.44
C PRO A 177 -4.07 -9.35 -6.23
N PHE A 178 -4.22 -9.89 -5.03
CA PHE A 178 -5.15 -10.98 -4.68
C PHE A 178 -6.00 -10.58 -3.47
N ASN A 179 -7.15 -11.22 -3.27
CA ASN A 179 -7.97 -11.00 -2.07
C ASN A 179 -7.35 -11.66 -0.81
N THR A 180 -6.72 -12.83 -0.98
CA THR A 180 -5.93 -13.52 0.05
C THR A 180 -5.04 -14.58 -0.60
N VAL A 181 -4.17 -15.22 0.19
CA VAL A 181 -3.30 -16.33 -0.23
C VAL A 181 -3.28 -17.44 0.81
N ARG A 182 -2.92 -18.65 0.38
CA ARG A 182 -2.61 -19.75 1.31
C ARG A 182 -1.39 -19.39 2.16
N HIS A 183 -1.26 -20.02 3.32
CA HIS A 183 -0.10 -19.83 4.19
C HIS A 183 1.21 -20.11 3.42
N GLY A 184 2.16 -19.18 3.48
CA GLY A 184 3.45 -19.27 2.77
C GLY A 184 3.41 -18.96 1.26
N ALA A 185 2.25 -18.58 0.70
CA ALA A 185 2.10 -18.32 -0.73
C ALA A 185 2.12 -16.82 -1.12
N PHE A 186 2.42 -15.92 -0.17
CA PHE A 186 2.53 -14.48 -0.44
C PHE A 186 3.76 -14.19 -1.31
N LYS A 187 3.56 -13.53 -2.46
CA LYS A 187 4.62 -13.34 -3.47
C LYS A 187 4.90 -11.88 -3.83
N HIS A 188 4.05 -10.94 -3.44
CA HIS A 188 4.13 -9.58 -3.98
C HIS A 188 3.59 -8.51 -3.04
N VAL A 189 4.41 -7.51 -2.74
CA VAL A 189 4.11 -6.39 -1.82
C VAL A 189 4.06 -5.03 -2.52
N GLY A 190 4.35 -4.96 -3.82
CA GLY A 190 4.60 -3.69 -4.53
C GLY A 190 3.47 -2.65 -4.40
N TYR A 191 2.22 -3.10 -4.37
CA TYR A 191 1.02 -2.27 -4.23
C TYR A 191 0.91 -1.48 -2.93
N THR A 192 1.57 -1.91 -1.85
CA THR A 192 1.63 -1.16 -0.58
C THR A 192 3.04 -0.67 -0.29
N GLY A 193 4.04 -1.45 -0.70
CA GLY A 193 5.45 -1.20 -0.44
C GLY A 193 5.91 0.20 -0.84
N VAL A 194 5.55 0.64 -2.05
CA VAL A 194 5.93 1.96 -2.58
C VAL A 194 5.53 3.11 -1.66
N TYR A 195 4.38 3.04 -0.98
CA TYR A 195 3.87 4.13 -0.16
C TYR A 195 4.61 4.25 1.17
N ASN A 196 5.28 3.19 1.61
CA ASN A 196 6.24 3.24 2.72
C ASN A 196 7.51 4.00 2.31
N VAL A 197 7.96 3.83 1.05
CA VAL A 197 9.11 4.58 0.50
C VAL A 197 8.75 6.04 0.31
N LEU A 198 7.52 6.32 -0.14
CA LEU A 198 7.02 7.68 -0.34
C LEU A 198 6.68 8.41 0.97
N ASP A 199 6.47 7.68 2.07
CA ASP A 199 5.92 8.20 3.34
C ASP A 199 4.54 8.84 3.13
N TYR A 200 3.67 8.15 2.38
CA TYR A 200 2.33 8.61 2.02
C TYR A 200 1.25 8.01 2.92
N SER A 201 0.17 8.76 3.13
CA SER A 201 -0.97 8.32 3.94
C SER A 201 -1.82 7.32 3.14
N ALA A 202 -2.22 6.21 3.73
CA ALA A 202 -3.02 5.21 3.04
C ALA A 202 -4.04 4.54 3.96
N THR A 203 -5.23 4.26 3.43
CA THR A 203 -6.27 3.48 4.09
C THR A 203 -6.71 2.35 3.19
N SER A 204 -6.60 1.11 3.69
CA SER A 204 -7.21 -0.06 3.05
C SER A 204 -8.64 -0.25 3.54
N PHE A 205 -9.57 -0.53 2.63
CA PHE A 205 -10.98 -0.69 2.94
C PHE A 205 -11.59 -1.87 2.16
N VAL A 206 -12.58 -2.52 2.77
CA VAL A 206 -13.36 -3.59 2.13
C VAL A 206 -14.41 -2.97 1.22
N THR A 207 -14.52 -3.44 -0.01
CA THR A 207 -15.40 -2.84 -1.03
C THR A 207 -16.88 -3.19 -0.91
N GLY A 208 -17.23 -4.10 -0.01
CA GLY A 208 -18.55 -4.75 0.06
C GLY A 208 -18.74 -5.88 -0.96
N LEU A 209 -17.84 -6.00 -1.93
CA LEU A 209 -17.84 -7.10 -2.91
C LEU A 209 -17.16 -8.34 -2.32
N THR A 210 -17.66 -9.50 -2.76
CA THR A 210 -17.04 -10.79 -2.50
C THR A 210 -16.62 -11.45 -3.81
N VAL A 211 -15.69 -12.40 -3.72
CA VAL A 211 -15.28 -13.20 -4.89
C VAL A 211 -16.44 -14.07 -5.36
N ASP A 212 -16.77 -13.99 -6.63
CA ASP A 212 -17.80 -14.82 -7.27
C ASP A 212 -17.16 -15.73 -8.31
N LYS A 213 -17.11 -17.02 -7.98
CA LYS A 213 -16.51 -18.04 -8.85
C LYS A 213 -17.15 -18.14 -10.23
N SER A 214 -18.39 -17.69 -10.43
CA SER A 214 -19.03 -17.75 -11.74
C SER A 214 -18.49 -16.70 -12.72
N ILE A 215 -17.96 -15.59 -12.22
CA ILE A 215 -17.50 -14.45 -13.03
C ILE A 215 -16.01 -14.12 -12.84
N ASP A 216 -15.44 -14.42 -11.69
CA ASP A 216 -14.04 -14.15 -11.34
C ASP A 216 -13.10 -15.25 -11.83
N GLN A 217 -13.33 -15.76 -13.04
CA GLN A 217 -12.51 -16.78 -13.65
C GLN A 217 -11.29 -16.14 -14.33
N LEU A 218 -10.13 -16.81 -14.24
CA LEU A 218 -8.89 -16.36 -14.88
C LEU A 218 -8.94 -16.66 -16.40
N ASN A 219 -9.65 -15.82 -17.15
CA ASN A 219 -9.81 -15.95 -18.59
C ASN A 219 -9.07 -14.83 -19.33
N GLY A 220 -8.34 -15.16 -20.40
CA GLY A 220 -7.69 -14.16 -21.26
C GLY A 220 -6.61 -13.33 -20.56
N TYR A 221 -5.99 -13.89 -19.52
CA TYR A 221 -4.98 -13.22 -18.72
C TYR A 221 -3.59 -13.32 -19.36
N GLU A 222 -2.94 -12.17 -19.56
CA GLU A 222 -1.56 -12.08 -20.01
C GLU A 222 -0.65 -11.54 -18.88
N PRO A 223 0.23 -12.38 -18.31
CA PRO A 223 1.15 -11.95 -17.25
C PRO A 223 2.17 -10.93 -17.77
N LEU A 224 2.54 -9.99 -16.90
CA LEU A 224 3.61 -9.02 -17.15
C LEU A 224 5.03 -9.61 -16.97
N GLY A 225 5.12 -10.80 -16.40
CA GLY A 225 6.38 -11.50 -16.10
C GLY A 225 6.17 -12.69 -15.16
N ASP A 226 7.25 -13.32 -14.71
CA ASP A 226 7.19 -14.58 -13.96
C ASP A 226 6.48 -14.46 -12.61
N ILE A 227 6.73 -13.39 -11.85
CA ILE A 227 6.05 -13.13 -10.58
C ILE A 227 4.55 -12.92 -10.80
N CYS A 228 4.21 -12.17 -11.86
CA CYS A 228 2.84 -11.90 -12.29
C CYS A 228 2.10 -13.22 -12.57
N LYS A 229 2.76 -14.10 -13.33
CA LYS A 229 2.27 -15.44 -13.66
C LYS A 229 2.09 -16.28 -12.40
N ALA A 230 3.11 -16.38 -11.55
CA ALA A 230 3.05 -17.18 -10.33
C ALA A 230 1.96 -16.73 -9.35
N VAL A 231 1.70 -15.41 -9.25
CA VAL A 231 0.58 -14.87 -8.45
C VAL A 231 -0.77 -15.32 -9.01
N ASN A 232 -0.94 -15.29 -10.34
CA ASN A 232 -2.22 -15.60 -10.97
C ASN A 232 -2.46 -17.11 -11.14
N ASP A 233 -1.40 -17.90 -11.32
CA ASP A 233 -1.49 -19.37 -11.33
C ASP A 233 -1.95 -19.92 -9.97
N ASP A 234 -1.61 -19.23 -8.87
CA ASP A 234 -2.02 -19.60 -7.50
C ASP A 234 -3.49 -19.22 -7.19
N TYR A 235 -4.13 -18.41 -8.03
CA TYR A 235 -5.50 -17.98 -7.82
C TYR A 235 -6.49 -19.12 -8.13
N ASP A 236 -7.38 -19.39 -7.16
CA ASP A 236 -8.38 -20.44 -7.23
C ASP A 236 -9.76 -19.84 -6.92
N ALA A 237 -10.58 -19.64 -7.97
CA ALA A 237 -11.88 -19.00 -7.85
C ALA A 237 -12.86 -19.79 -6.97
N GLU A 238 -12.77 -21.12 -6.95
CA GLU A 238 -13.63 -21.97 -6.12
C GLU A 238 -13.26 -21.83 -4.64
N LEU A 239 -11.96 -21.89 -4.33
CA LEU A 239 -11.48 -21.73 -2.95
C LEU A 239 -11.78 -20.33 -2.40
N MET A 240 -11.65 -19.30 -3.24
CA MET A 240 -11.78 -17.92 -2.82
C MET A 240 -13.22 -17.42 -2.78
N HIS A 241 -14.19 -18.19 -3.29
CA HIS A 241 -15.58 -17.76 -3.38
C HIS A 241 -16.16 -17.30 -2.03
N GLY A 242 -16.85 -16.15 -2.05
CA GLY A 242 -17.47 -15.55 -0.86
C GLY A 242 -16.51 -14.77 0.04
N LEU A 243 -15.20 -14.79 -0.22
CA LEU A 243 -14.24 -14.00 0.54
C LEU A 243 -14.30 -12.51 0.15
N PRO A 244 -14.05 -11.59 1.10
CA PRO A 244 -14.12 -10.16 0.85
C PRO A 244 -13.00 -9.67 -0.07
N ILE A 245 -13.26 -8.58 -0.79
CA ILE A 245 -12.28 -7.93 -1.67
C ILE A 245 -12.01 -6.52 -1.14
N SER A 246 -10.73 -6.20 -0.98
CA SER A 246 -10.27 -4.89 -0.48
C SER A 246 -9.53 -4.09 -1.56
N LEU A 247 -9.65 -2.77 -1.46
CA LEU A 247 -8.86 -1.80 -2.19
C LEU A 247 -8.21 -0.82 -1.21
N GLN A 248 -7.33 0.03 -1.71
CA GLN A 248 -6.67 1.05 -0.92
C GLN A 248 -6.85 2.42 -1.56
N LEU A 249 -7.09 3.41 -0.70
CA LEU A 249 -7.02 4.83 -1.05
C LEU A 249 -5.73 5.40 -0.47
N VAL A 250 -5.01 6.16 -1.28
CA VAL A 250 -3.76 6.81 -0.90
C VAL A 250 -3.92 8.31 -1.04
N ALA A 251 -3.36 9.07 -0.09
CA ALA A 251 -3.19 10.51 -0.13
C ALA A 251 -1.72 10.85 0.10
N GLN A 252 -1.36 12.14 0.05
CA GLN A 252 0.03 12.54 0.23
C GLN A 252 0.49 12.35 1.68
N ARG A 253 1.78 12.55 1.89
CA ARG A 253 2.41 12.60 3.20
C ARG A 253 1.70 13.60 4.12
N LEU A 254 1.40 13.18 5.36
CA LEU A 254 0.74 14.01 6.38
C LEU A 254 -0.66 14.48 5.94
N GLU A 255 -1.43 13.62 5.27
CA GLU A 255 -2.82 13.85 4.86
C GLU A 255 -3.75 12.76 5.43
N GLU A 256 -3.46 12.26 6.64
CA GLU A 256 -4.21 11.16 7.27
C GLU A 256 -5.69 11.51 7.45
N GLU A 257 -6.02 12.71 7.94
CA GLU A 257 -7.41 13.15 8.11
C GLU A 257 -8.14 13.18 6.76
N LYS A 258 -7.43 13.57 5.68
CA LYS A 258 -7.98 13.64 4.33
C LYS A 258 -8.24 12.25 3.76
N VAL A 259 -7.30 11.32 3.87
CA VAL A 259 -7.50 9.95 3.36
C VAL A 259 -8.59 9.21 4.14
N ILE A 260 -8.72 9.46 5.45
CA ILE A 260 -9.82 8.93 6.26
C ILE A 260 -11.16 9.49 5.78
N ALA A 261 -11.28 10.81 5.65
CA ALA A 261 -12.51 11.46 5.19
C ALA A 261 -12.90 11.00 3.77
N MET A 262 -11.93 10.94 2.84
CA MET A 262 -12.19 10.46 1.47
C MET A 262 -12.58 8.98 1.46
N THR A 263 -11.96 8.14 2.29
CA THR A 263 -12.33 6.71 2.40
C THR A 263 -13.75 6.55 2.93
N LYS A 264 -14.15 7.35 3.92
CA LYS A 264 -15.52 7.38 4.43
C LYS A 264 -16.52 7.75 3.33
N HIS A 265 -16.24 8.81 2.59
CA HIS A 265 -17.06 9.21 1.44
C HIS A 265 -17.13 8.12 0.35
N VAL A 266 -16.01 7.47 0.04
CA VAL A 266 -15.98 6.34 -0.91
C VAL A 266 -16.87 5.19 -0.42
N LEU A 267 -16.78 4.82 0.85
CA LEU A 267 -17.62 3.76 1.44
C LEU A 267 -19.11 4.09 1.38
N GLU A 268 -19.49 5.36 1.62
CA GLU A 268 -20.87 5.83 1.51
C GLU A 268 -21.41 5.75 0.06
N VAL A 269 -20.57 6.05 -0.93
CA VAL A 269 -20.97 6.00 -2.35
C VAL A 269 -21.07 4.56 -2.88
N ILE A 270 -20.24 3.64 -2.38
CA ILE A 270 -20.21 2.25 -2.89
C ILE A 270 -21.16 1.30 -2.17
N ALA A 271 -21.67 1.67 -0.99
CA ALA A 271 -22.67 0.91 -0.24
C ALA A 271 -23.96 0.71 -1.07
#